data_AF-A0A921DXH2-F1
#
_entry.id   AF-A0A921DXH2-F1
#
_cell.length_a   1.000
_cell.length_b   1.000
_cell.length_c   1.000
_cell.angle_alpha   90.00
_cell.angle_beta   90.00
_cell.angle_gamma   90.00
#
_symmetry.space_group_name_H-M   'P 1'
#
loop_
_entity.id
_entity.type
_entity.pdbx_description
1 polymer ?
#
loop_
_entity_poly.entity_id
_entity_poly.type
_entity_poly.pdbx_seq_one_letter_code
_entity_poly.pdbx_strand_id
1 'polypeptide(L)'
;MENQVSEVLTRIKKLGHEPDELVLSLGEPKIKAMTFLLKKPRYFKEDILKQVLKFKSDTGHMPEWVRIDAITSREELQYEDLIAEMTSIRRNYIPFGIRLDKTAMMTFLPEEINANAFMKPTGEGSNIELSENNVNAYLKRHKKSKRPFLHRNYVGKKVEKFHTQGFLIEGDEVVELVGEGMDRGLRKVKNLHKELDKLITTSTEFLASEIKDNGQFIYGYFSHFDREINFYNNLRHASSTYAMIEGLKYLNRSVTVARKPINYLIQNKLIKRNDETYFVYDDTNDMNEIKLGQNAAFILALTEYLTMEDAPTYLRVAQRLANGILDMIDFDKGETTHVLHYPSLNVKQRYRIIYYDGEAALALLRLYQIDGDEKWLDAVKK
;
A
#
# COMPACT_ATOMS: atom_id res chain seq x y z
N MET A 1 1.73 29.23 6.97
CA MET A 1 0.45 28.87 6.31
C MET A 1 -0.07 29.95 5.37
N GLU A 2 -0.22 31.21 5.80
CA GLU A 2 -0.83 32.25 4.94
C GLU A 2 -0.10 32.49 3.62
N ASN A 3 1.24 32.54 3.65
CA ASN A 3 2.06 32.69 2.46
C ASN A 3 1.87 31.51 1.50
N GLN A 4 1.89 30.27 2.02
CA GLN A 4 1.67 29.06 1.24
C GLN A 4 0.28 29.02 0.59
N VAL A 5 -0.78 29.42 1.33
CA VAL A 5 -2.13 29.53 0.77
C VAL A 5 -2.17 30.58 -0.35
N SER A 6 -1.53 31.72 -0.16
CA SER A 6 -1.48 32.79 -1.16
C SER A 6 -0.71 32.33 -2.42
N GLU A 7 0.36 31.57 -2.25
CA GLU A 7 1.10 30.94 -3.33
C GLU A 7 0.22 29.94 -4.10
N VAL A 8 -0.47 29.03 -3.41
CA VAL A 8 -1.38 28.06 -4.06
C VAL A 8 -2.45 28.79 -4.88
N LEU A 9 -3.11 29.79 -4.32
CA LEU A 9 -4.14 30.56 -5.03
C LEU A 9 -3.56 31.29 -6.26
N THR A 10 -2.31 31.74 -6.17
CA THR A 10 -1.61 32.36 -7.32
C THR A 10 -1.30 31.33 -8.40
N ARG A 11 -0.90 30.11 -8.04
CA ARG A 11 -0.68 29.01 -9.00
C ARG A 11 -2.00 28.56 -9.64
N ILE A 12 -3.08 28.49 -8.88
CA ILE A 12 -4.43 28.17 -9.38
C ILE A 12 -4.87 29.18 -10.44
N LYS A 13 -4.67 30.49 -10.22
CA LYS A 13 -5.01 31.52 -11.22
C LYS A 13 -4.26 31.36 -12.54
N LYS A 14 -3.09 30.70 -12.54
CA LYS A 14 -2.30 30.45 -13.75
C LYS A 14 -2.77 29.23 -14.56
N LEU A 15 -3.75 28.46 -14.06
CA LEU A 15 -4.27 27.27 -14.76
C LEU A 15 -5.13 27.60 -16.00
N GLY A 16 -5.27 28.88 -16.36
CA GLY A 16 -6.03 29.31 -17.54
C GLY A 16 -7.55 29.40 -17.32
N HIS A 17 -8.04 28.89 -16.20
CA HIS A 17 -9.43 29.02 -15.73
C HIS A 17 -9.41 29.40 -14.24
N GLU A 18 -10.12 30.46 -13.86
CA GLU A 18 -10.33 30.77 -12.44
C GLU A 18 -11.43 29.83 -11.90
N PRO A 19 -11.10 28.87 -11.01
CA PRO A 19 -12.10 27.97 -10.48
C PRO A 19 -13.09 28.73 -9.60
N ASP A 20 -14.37 28.42 -9.76
CA ASP A 20 -15.46 28.95 -8.94
C ASP A 20 -15.62 28.19 -7.60
N GLU A 21 -15.08 26.97 -7.52
CA GLU A 21 -15.08 26.15 -6.30
C GLU A 21 -13.71 25.49 -6.05
N LEU A 22 -13.35 25.37 -4.77
CA LEU A 22 -12.21 24.59 -4.28
C LEU A 22 -12.68 23.52 -3.31
N VAL A 23 -11.98 22.39 -3.26
CA VAL A 23 -12.08 21.45 -2.15
C VAL A 23 -10.83 21.56 -1.28
N LEU A 24 -11.02 21.88 -0.01
CA LEU A 24 -9.97 21.94 1.00
C LEU A 24 -9.97 20.64 1.79
N SER A 25 -8.82 19.97 1.90
CA SER A 25 -8.61 18.82 2.77
C SER A 25 -7.58 19.16 3.85
N LEU A 26 -7.93 18.96 5.11
CA LEU A 26 -7.06 19.23 6.28
C LEU A 26 -6.81 17.93 7.05
N GLY A 27 -5.55 17.57 7.28
CA GLY A 27 -5.19 16.35 8.02
C GLY A 27 -3.93 16.50 8.87
N GLU A 28 -3.75 15.54 9.76
CA GLU A 28 -2.54 15.34 10.57
C GLU A 28 -2.34 13.83 10.83
N PRO A 29 -1.17 13.37 11.31
CA PRO A 29 -0.84 11.94 11.37
C PRO A 29 -1.87 11.06 12.10
N LYS A 30 -2.54 11.60 13.13
CA LYS A 30 -3.52 10.86 13.95
C LYS A 30 -4.97 11.17 13.59
N ILE A 31 -5.23 12.00 12.59
CA ILE A 31 -6.58 12.43 12.22
C ILE A 31 -6.78 12.29 10.70
N LYS A 32 -7.75 11.45 10.32
CA LYS A 32 -8.18 11.33 8.92
C LYS A 32 -8.56 12.69 8.36
N ALA A 33 -8.15 12.96 7.12
CA ALA A 33 -8.38 14.25 6.49
C ALA A 33 -9.86 14.64 6.46
N MET A 34 -10.15 15.90 6.79
CA MET A 34 -11.47 16.50 6.73
C MET A 34 -11.60 17.35 5.47
N THR A 35 -12.67 17.14 4.70
CA THR A 35 -12.90 17.81 3.41
C THR A 35 -13.97 18.92 3.52
N PHE A 36 -13.73 20.04 2.84
CA PHE A 36 -14.61 21.21 2.83
C PHE A 36 -14.73 21.77 1.41
N LEU A 37 -15.96 21.93 0.92
CA LEU A 37 -16.22 22.59 -0.36
C LEU A 37 -16.34 24.10 -0.14
N LEU A 38 -15.50 24.87 -0.83
CA LEU A 38 -15.47 26.33 -0.81
C LEU A 38 -16.03 26.85 -2.14
N LYS A 39 -16.97 27.80 -2.10
CA LYS A 39 -17.75 28.21 -3.29
C LYS A 39 -17.65 29.69 -3.67
N LYS A 40 -16.86 30.48 -2.93
CA LYS A 40 -16.82 31.93 -3.10
C LYS A 40 -15.38 32.35 -3.42
N PRO A 41 -15.02 32.50 -4.71
CA PRO A 41 -13.64 32.79 -5.12
C PRO A 41 -13.01 33.99 -4.44
N ARG A 42 -13.82 35.06 -4.26
CA ARG A 42 -13.40 36.28 -3.56
C ARG A 42 -12.96 36.05 -2.11
N TYR A 43 -13.41 34.98 -1.47
CA TYR A 43 -13.16 34.67 -0.06
C TYR A 43 -12.35 33.39 0.14
N PHE A 44 -11.77 32.79 -0.91
CA PHE A 44 -11.06 31.51 -0.76
C PHE A 44 -9.93 31.58 0.27
N LYS A 45 -9.13 32.65 0.27
CA LYS A 45 -8.02 32.79 1.22
C LYS A 45 -8.55 32.82 2.66
N GLU A 46 -9.53 33.68 2.92
CA GLU A 46 -10.13 33.86 4.23
C GLU A 46 -10.84 32.59 4.71
N ASP A 47 -11.58 31.92 3.84
CA ASP A 47 -12.30 30.69 4.14
C ASP A 47 -11.33 29.54 4.44
N ILE A 48 -10.24 29.40 3.67
CA ILE A 48 -9.20 28.39 3.95
C ILE A 48 -8.57 28.63 5.32
N LEU A 49 -8.11 29.85 5.60
CA LEU A 49 -7.48 30.19 6.88
C LEU A 49 -8.45 30.00 8.05
N LYS A 50 -9.72 30.33 7.87
CA LYS A 50 -10.77 30.09 8.86
C LYS A 50 -10.95 28.60 9.15
N GLN A 51 -10.96 27.74 8.13
CA GLN A 51 -11.05 26.29 8.36
C GLN A 51 -9.78 25.73 9.02
N VAL A 52 -8.59 26.23 8.68
CA VAL A 52 -7.33 25.84 9.33
C VAL A 52 -7.35 26.20 10.82
N LEU A 53 -7.77 27.42 11.16
CA LEU A 53 -7.89 27.84 12.57
C LEU A 53 -8.96 27.06 13.31
N LYS A 54 -10.08 26.74 12.65
CA LYS A 54 -11.12 25.88 13.22
C LYS A 54 -10.60 24.46 13.47
N PHE A 55 -9.88 23.88 12.51
CA PHE A 55 -9.25 22.57 12.69
C PHE A 55 -8.35 22.58 13.92
N LYS A 56 -7.47 23.59 14.06
CA LYS A 56 -6.65 23.75 15.26
C LYS A 56 -7.46 23.84 16.55
N SER A 57 -8.57 24.57 16.54
CA SER A 57 -9.45 24.68 17.70
C SER A 57 -10.11 23.35 18.06
N ASP A 58 -10.46 22.53 17.06
CA ASP A 58 -11.18 21.27 17.24
C ASP A 58 -10.22 20.10 17.61
N THR A 59 -8.96 20.14 17.14
CA THR A 59 -7.99 19.03 17.29
C THR A 59 -6.83 19.34 18.24
N GLY A 60 -6.61 20.61 18.57
CA GLY A 60 -5.49 21.09 19.39
C GLY A 60 -4.20 21.39 18.61
N HIS A 61 -4.10 20.94 17.35
CA HIS A 61 -2.89 21.09 16.54
C HIS A 61 -3.18 21.73 15.19
N MET A 62 -2.20 22.46 14.64
CA MET A 62 -2.29 22.89 13.24
C MET A 62 -2.31 21.67 12.33
N PRO A 63 -3.06 21.70 11.21
CA PRO A 63 -2.98 20.62 10.23
C PRO A 63 -1.56 20.54 9.66
N GLU A 64 -1.00 19.34 9.65
CA GLU A 64 0.32 19.06 9.05
C GLU A 64 0.21 19.01 7.51
N TRP A 65 -0.92 18.52 7.02
CA TRP A 65 -1.22 18.42 5.60
C TRP A 65 -2.43 19.28 5.25
N VAL A 66 -2.22 20.25 4.36
CA VAL A 66 -3.29 21.07 3.79
C VAL A 66 -3.29 20.88 2.28
N ARG A 67 -4.31 20.21 1.76
CA ARG A 67 -4.49 20.01 0.32
C ARG A 67 -5.61 20.90 -0.19
N ILE A 68 -5.37 21.58 -1.30
CA ILE A 68 -6.32 22.45 -1.98
C ILE A 68 -6.48 21.93 -3.41
N ASP A 69 -7.68 21.49 -3.74
CA ASP A 69 -8.06 20.97 -5.04
C ASP A 69 -8.94 21.97 -5.78
N ALA A 70 -8.45 22.53 -6.88
CA ALA A 70 -9.23 23.37 -7.77
C ALA A 70 -10.06 22.50 -8.71
N ILE A 71 -11.37 22.69 -8.76
CA ILE A 71 -12.22 21.97 -9.72
C ILE A 71 -11.95 22.54 -11.12
N THR A 72 -11.44 21.70 -12.03
CA THR A 72 -10.99 22.12 -13.37
C THR A 72 -12.00 21.82 -14.47
N SER A 73 -12.78 20.74 -14.33
CA SER A 73 -13.81 20.36 -15.28
C SER A 73 -14.98 19.69 -14.57
N ARG A 74 -16.17 19.82 -15.17
CA ARG A 74 -17.43 19.26 -14.70
C ARG A 74 -18.23 18.73 -15.87
N GLU A 75 -18.84 17.58 -15.68
CA GLU A 75 -19.78 16.99 -16.64
C GLU A 75 -21.05 16.62 -15.90
N GLU A 76 -22.19 17.12 -16.39
CA GLU A 76 -23.51 16.74 -15.91
C GLU A 76 -24.01 15.52 -16.69
N LEU A 77 -24.32 14.44 -15.99
CA LEU A 77 -24.75 13.15 -16.56
C LEU A 77 -25.90 12.54 -15.76
N GLN A 78 -26.59 11.54 -16.32
CA GLN A 78 -27.59 10.82 -15.55
C GLN A 78 -26.93 9.98 -14.46
N TYR A 79 -27.63 9.83 -13.34
CA TYR A 79 -27.13 9.02 -12.23
C TYR A 79 -26.82 7.59 -12.65
N GLU A 80 -27.66 7.00 -13.49
CA GLU A 80 -27.48 5.65 -14.02
C GLU A 80 -26.19 5.52 -14.85
N ASP A 81 -25.89 6.50 -15.69
CA ASP A 81 -24.67 6.54 -16.50
C ASP A 81 -23.42 6.65 -15.61
N LEU A 82 -23.48 7.48 -14.56
CA LEU A 82 -22.41 7.58 -13.57
C LEU A 82 -22.17 6.23 -12.89
N ILE A 83 -23.21 5.54 -12.44
CA ILE A 83 -23.08 4.23 -11.79
C ILE A 83 -22.54 3.19 -12.77
N ALA A 84 -23.01 3.16 -14.02
CA ALA A 84 -22.49 2.26 -15.04
C ALA A 84 -20.97 2.50 -15.29
N GLU A 85 -20.56 3.76 -15.42
CA GLU A 85 -19.14 4.13 -15.55
C GLU A 85 -18.33 3.68 -14.34
N MET A 86 -18.74 4.06 -13.12
CA MET A 86 -18.03 3.71 -11.89
C MET A 86 -17.89 2.20 -11.67
N THR A 87 -18.89 1.42 -12.03
CA THR A 87 -18.88 -0.05 -11.88
C THR A 87 -18.06 -0.77 -12.95
N SER A 88 -17.83 -0.13 -14.11
CA SER A 88 -16.91 -0.62 -15.14
C SER A 88 -15.43 -0.42 -14.78
N ILE A 89 -15.14 0.51 -13.87
CA ILE A 89 -13.78 0.85 -13.44
C ILE A 89 -13.29 -0.14 -12.37
N ARG A 90 -12.01 -0.51 -12.46
CA ARG A 90 -11.35 -1.38 -11.47
C ARG A 90 -11.53 -0.81 -10.06
N ARG A 91 -11.92 -1.69 -9.12
CA ARG A 91 -12.08 -1.36 -7.70
C ARG A 91 -10.89 -0.54 -7.17
N ASN A 92 -11.19 0.55 -6.45
CA ASN A 92 -10.25 1.51 -5.84
C ASN A 92 -9.49 2.42 -6.82
N TYR A 93 -9.88 2.47 -8.11
CA TYR A 93 -9.25 3.33 -9.12
C TYR A 93 -10.22 4.33 -9.75
N ILE A 94 -11.25 4.79 -9.03
CA ILE A 94 -12.13 5.86 -9.54
C ILE A 94 -11.29 7.14 -9.72
N PRO A 95 -11.21 7.74 -10.92
CA PRO A 95 -10.29 8.85 -11.20
C PRO A 95 -10.95 10.24 -11.11
N PHE A 96 -12.26 10.32 -10.88
CA PHE A 96 -13.04 11.57 -10.90
C PHE A 96 -13.94 11.70 -9.67
N GLY A 97 -14.11 12.93 -9.21
CA GLY A 97 -14.98 13.25 -8.08
C GLY A 97 -16.44 13.21 -8.51
N ILE A 98 -17.35 13.04 -7.56
CA ILE A 98 -18.79 13.00 -7.84
C ILE A 98 -19.53 13.99 -6.95
N ARG A 99 -20.57 14.60 -7.52
CA ARG A 99 -21.51 15.48 -6.82
C ARG A 99 -22.93 15.03 -7.13
N LEU A 100 -23.56 14.39 -6.16
CA LEU A 100 -24.87 13.76 -6.33
C LEU A 100 -26.02 14.76 -6.17
N ASP A 101 -25.82 15.84 -5.44
CA ASP A 101 -26.76 16.96 -5.35
C ASP A 101 -26.02 18.29 -5.09
N LYS A 102 -26.79 19.39 -5.01
CA LYS A 102 -26.24 20.75 -4.83
C LYS A 102 -25.57 20.97 -3.46
N THR A 103 -25.69 20.03 -2.52
CA THR A 103 -25.11 20.16 -1.18
C THR A 103 -23.64 19.76 -1.17
N ALA A 104 -22.82 20.49 -0.41
CA ALA A 104 -21.42 20.12 -0.15
C ALA A 104 -21.29 18.73 0.52
N MET A 105 -22.36 18.25 1.15
CA MET A 105 -22.37 16.98 1.86
C MET A 105 -22.28 15.79 0.91
N MET A 106 -22.91 15.88 -0.26
CA MET A 106 -22.91 14.85 -1.29
C MET A 106 -21.92 15.12 -2.44
N THR A 107 -20.88 15.89 -2.14
CA THR A 107 -19.72 16.08 -3.03
C THR A 107 -18.55 15.28 -2.48
N PHE A 108 -17.94 14.41 -3.28
CA PHE A 108 -16.85 13.53 -2.86
C PHE A 108 -15.69 13.60 -3.85
N LEU A 109 -14.48 13.83 -3.31
CA LEU A 109 -13.23 13.64 -4.04
C LEU A 109 -12.98 12.15 -4.31
N PRO A 110 -12.18 11.81 -5.32
CA PRO A 110 -11.91 10.39 -5.62
C PRO A 110 -11.10 9.72 -4.53
N GLU A 111 -10.28 10.48 -3.82
CA GLU A 111 -9.60 10.05 -2.62
C GLU A 111 -10.61 9.63 -1.54
N GLU A 112 -11.72 10.36 -1.36
CA GLU A 112 -12.79 9.95 -0.45
C GLU A 112 -13.45 8.65 -0.94
N ILE A 113 -13.76 8.55 -2.23
CA ILE A 113 -14.41 7.37 -2.83
C ILE A 113 -13.54 6.12 -2.69
N ASN A 114 -12.28 6.20 -3.09
CA ASN A 114 -11.34 5.08 -3.13
C ASN A 114 -10.85 4.68 -1.74
N ALA A 115 -10.41 5.64 -0.91
CA ALA A 115 -9.92 5.34 0.44
C ALA A 115 -11.05 4.86 1.36
N ASN A 116 -12.31 5.20 1.05
CA ASN A 116 -13.46 4.75 1.81
C ASN A 116 -14.24 3.58 1.19
N ALA A 117 -13.62 2.85 0.26
CA ALA A 117 -14.20 1.67 -0.38
C ALA A 117 -15.68 1.86 -0.78
N PHE A 118 -16.03 3.03 -1.31
CA PHE A 118 -17.40 3.30 -1.78
C PHE A 118 -17.79 2.29 -2.85
N MET A 119 -16.84 1.96 -3.72
CA MET A 119 -16.95 0.87 -4.69
C MET A 119 -16.54 -0.45 -4.02
N LYS A 120 -17.49 -1.37 -3.82
CA LYS A 120 -17.23 -2.67 -3.19
C LYS A 120 -17.72 -3.84 -4.06
N PRO A 121 -17.14 -5.05 -3.92
CA PRO A 121 -17.65 -6.24 -4.60
C PRO A 121 -19.05 -6.65 -4.10
N THR A 122 -19.89 -7.15 -4.99
CA THR A 122 -21.19 -7.75 -4.67
C THR A 122 -21.07 -9.27 -4.57
N GLY A 123 -20.76 -9.79 -3.38
CA GLY A 123 -20.68 -11.25 -3.13
C GLY A 123 -19.51 -11.94 -3.85
N GLU A 124 -19.71 -13.20 -4.22
CA GLU A 124 -18.74 -14.01 -4.98
C GLU A 124 -18.82 -13.65 -6.47
N GLY A 125 -18.01 -12.68 -6.89
CA GLY A 125 -17.91 -12.26 -8.29
C GLY A 125 -17.03 -11.01 -8.48
N SER A 126 -16.80 -10.64 -9.74
CA SER A 126 -16.08 -9.41 -10.11
C SER A 126 -16.98 -8.16 -10.15
N ASN A 127 -18.28 -8.31 -9.93
CA ASN A 127 -19.23 -7.21 -9.95
C ASN A 127 -18.97 -6.26 -8.79
N ILE A 128 -18.99 -4.96 -9.07
CA ILE A 128 -18.72 -3.90 -8.11
C ILE A 128 -19.98 -3.02 -8.03
N GLU A 129 -20.32 -2.53 -6.84
CA GLU A 129 -21.39 -1.57 -6.63
C GLU A 129 -20.90 -0.35 -5.85
N LEU A 130 -21.58 0.79 -6.05
CA LEU A 130 -21.51 1.92 -5.13
C LEU A 130 -22.32 1.58 -3.86
N SER A 131 -21.63 1.33 -2.76
CA SER A 131 -22.24 0.85 -1.53
C SER A 131 -22.91 1.95 -0.73
N GLU A 132 -24.23 1.85 -0.55
CA GLU A 132 -24.96 2.72 0.39
C GLU A 132 -24.39 2.63 1.81
N ASN A 133 -24.07 1.42 2.28
CA ASN A 133 -23.53 1.21 3.62
C ASN A 133 -22.20 1.95 3.84
N ASN A 134 -21.25 1.84 2.91
CA ASN A 134 -19.94 2.48 3.08
C ASN A 134 -20.04 4.01 2.92
N VAL A 135 -20.83 4.49 1.95
CA VAL A 135 -21.11 5.93 1.79
C VAL A 135 -21.77 6.50 3.04
N ASN A 136 -22.78 5.83 3.60
CA ASN A 136 -23.49 6.29 4.79
C ASN A 136 -22.63 6.21 6.06
N ALA A 137 -21.79 5.18 6.20
CA ALA A 137 -20.82 5.10 7.28
C ALA A 137 -19.84 6.28 7.23
N TYR A 138 -19.34 6.61 6.02
CA TYR A 138 -18.50 7.77 5.79
C TYR A 138 -19.22 9.09 6.14
N LEU A 139 -20.43 9.29 5.60
CA LEU A 139 -21.24 10.49 5.84
C LEU A 139 -21.52 10.71 7.33
N LYS A 140 -21.82 9.63 8.07
CA LYS A 140 -22.06 9.70 9.52
C LYS A 140 -20.79 10.03 10.29
N ARG A 141 -19.67 9.36 9.97
CA ARG A 141 -18.40 9.48 10.72
C ARG A 141 -17.66 10.79 10.44
N HIS A 142 -17.63 11.22 9.17
CA HIS A 142 -16.77 12.32 8.72
C HIS A 142 -17.54 13.61 8.41
N LYS A 143 -18.77 13.51 7.87
CA LYS A 143 -19.59 14.70 7.53
C LYS A 143 -20.71 14.98 8.54
N LYS A 144 -20.88 14.13 9.57
CA LYS A 144 -21.94 14.22 10.58
C LYS A 144 -23.34 14.37 9.95
N SER A 145 -23.56 13.77 8.78
CA SER A 145 -24.81 13.88 8.04
C SER A 145 -25.97 13.23 8.79
N LYS A 146 -27.12 13.91 8.85
CA LYS A 146 -28.40 13.34 9.31
C LYS A 146 -29.20 12.70 8.18
N ARG A 147 -28.83 12.96 6.92
CA ARG A 147 -29.52 12.44 5.73
C ARG A 147 -28.69 11.33 5.09
N PRO A 148 -29.23 10.11 4.95
CA PRO A 148 -28.52 9.03 4.29
C PRO A 148 -28.52 9.25 2.78
N PHE A 149 -27.45 8.80 2.14
CA PHE A 149 -27.41 8.49 0.73
C PHE A 149 -28.20 7.19 0.48
N LEU A 150 -29.11 7.23 -0.49
CA LEU A 150 -29.88 6.08 -0.98
C LEU A 150 -29.98 6.20 -2.50
N HIS A 151 -29.67 5.14 -3.24
CA HIS A 151 -29.70 5.09 -4.71
C HIS A 151 -31.03 5.59 -5.26
N ARG A 152 -32.14 5.12 -4.69
CA ARG A 152 -33.51 5.49 -5.09
C ARG A 152 -33.78 6.99 -5.12
N ASN A 153 -33.03 7.79 -4.35
CA ASN A 153 -33.20 9.22 -4.29
C ASN A 153 -32.57 9.95 -5.49
N TYR A 154 -31.72 9.28 -6.26
CA TYR A 154 -30.95 9.84 -7.37
C TYR A 154 -31.30 9.22 -8.74
N VAL A 155 -32.05 8.11 -8.77
CA VAL A 155 -32.60 7.52 -10.00
C VAL A 155 -33.38 8.59 -10.80
N GLY A 156 -33.08 8.65 -12.11
CA GLY A 156 -33.65 9.61 -13.07
C GLY A 156 -33.22 11.06 -12.86
N LYS A 157 -32.26 11.31 -11.96
CA LYS A 157 -31.72 12.66 -11.73
C LYS A 157 -30.38 12.82 -12.41
N LYS A 158 -30.13 14.06 -12.82
CA LYS A 158 -28.80 14.49 -13.21
C LYS A 158 -27.92 14.70 -11.98
N VAL A 159 -26.71 14.20 -12.09
CA VAL A 159 -25.60 14.35 -11.13
C VAL A 159 -24.40 14.91 -11.88
N GLU A 160 -23.32 15.18 -11.17
CA GLU A 160 -22.10 15.70 -11.77
C GLU A 160 -20.89 14.83 -11.43
N LYS A 161 -20.03 14.61 -12.43
CA LYS A 161 -18.65 14.17 -12.23
C LYS A 161 -17.70 15.33 -12.50
N PHE A 162 -16.58 15.39 -11.77
CA PHE A 162 -15.63 16.49 -11.86
C PHE A 162 -14.18 16.05 -11.70
N HIS A 163 -13.26 16.83 -12.26
CA HIS A 163 -11.82 16.67 -12.10
C HIS A 163 -11.21 17.84 -11.34
N THR A 164 -10.01 17.63 -10.82
CA THR A 164 -9.34 18.60 -9.96
C THR A 164 -7.85 18.72 -10.24
N GLN A 165 -7.32 19.94 -10.16
CA GLN A 165 -5.89 20.20 -10.04
C GLN A 165 -5.55 20.45 -8.57
N GLY A 166 -4.79 19.53 -7.97
CA GLY A 166 -4.46 19.54 -6.54
C GLY A 166 -3.12 20.21 -6.22
N PHE A 167 -3.05 20.85 -5.05
CA PHE A 167 -1.83 21.36 -4.43
C PHE A 167 -1.79 20.91 -2.97
N LEU A 168 -0.67 20.35 -2.53
CA LEU A 168 -0.42 19.93 -1.15
C LEU A 168 0.56 20.90 -0.49
N ILE A 169 0.20 21.40 0.68
CA ILE A 169 1.07 22.14 1.58
C ILE A 169 1.52 21.17 2.68
N GLU A 170 2.83 20.98 2.79
CA GLU A 170 3.47 20.15 3.82
C GLU A 170 4.64 20.94 4.40
N GLY A 171 4.54 21.31 5.69
CA GLY A 171 5.46 22.26 6.31
C GLY A 171 5.45 23.60 5.57
N ASP A 172 6.63 24.01 5.06
CA ASP A 172 6.78 25.26 4.31
C ASP A 172 6.70 25.09 2.78
N GLU A 173 6.57 23.86 2.29
CA GLU A 173 6.57 23.57 0.85
C GLU A 173 5.16 23.53 0.25
N VAL A 174 5.02 24.07 -0.97
CA VAL A 174 3.83 23.94 -1.82
C VAL A 174 4.13 23.01 -2.99
N VAL A 175 3.59 21.80 -2.90
CA VAL A 175 3.75 20.73 -3.89
C VAL A 175 2.54 20.69 -4.82
N GLU A 176 2.79 20.79 -6.12
CA GLU A 176 1.76 20.57 -7.13
C GLU A 176 1.57 19.07 -7.38
N LEU A 177 0.32 18.63 -7.42
CA LEU A 177 -0.05 17.24 -7.71
C LEU A 177 -0.31 17.06 -9.20
N VAL A 178 -0.20 15.84 -9.72
CA VAL A 178 -0.62 15.54 -11.09
C VAL A 178 -2.15 15.61 -11.18
N GLY A 179 -2.68 16.34 -12.16
CA GLY A 179 -4.13 16.60 -12.30
C GLY A 179 -4.91 15.53 -13.09
N GLU A 180 -4.25 14.73 -13.92
CA GLU A 180 -4.88 13.80 -14.86
C GLU A 180 -4.08 12.50 -15.05
N GLY A 181 -4.69 11.51 -15.72
CA GLY A 181 -4.04 10.24 -16.03
C GLY A 181 -3.88 9.30 -14.84
N MET A 182 -3.01 8.29 -14.99
CA MET A 182 -2.79 7.26 -13.97
C MET A 182 -2.05 7.79 -12.73
N ASP A 183 -1.28 8.87 -12.89
CA ASP A 183 -0.49 9.47 -11.81
C ASP A 183 -1.26 10.53 -11.02
N ARG A 184 -2.55 10.72 -11.30
CA ARG A 184 -3.41 11.74 -10.69
C ARG A 184 -3.33 11.69 -9.16
N GLY A 185 -3.13 12.86 -8.56
CA GLY A 185 -3.04 13.01 -7.11
C GLY A 185 -1.66 12.68 -6.52
N LEU A 186 -0.72 12.17 -7.33
CA LEU A 186 0.66 11.97 -6.92
C LEU A 186 1.43 13.29 -6.98
N ARG A 187 2.46 13.40 -6.11
CA ARG A 187 3.39 14.54 -6.11
C ARG A 187 4.23 14.51 -7.39
N LYS A 188 4.43 15.65 -8.03
CA LYS A 188 5.38 15.76 -9.16
C LYS A 188 6.81 15.62 -8.63
N VAL A 189 7.48 14.52 -9.00
CA VAL A 189 8.86 14.23 -8.58
C VAL A 189 9.84 15.03 -9.43
N LYS A 190 10.61 15.93 -8.79
CA LYS A 190 11.66 16.72 -9.46
C LYS A 190 13.02 16.03 -9.45
N ASN A 191 13.35 15.34 -8.36
CA ASN A 191 14.61 14.63 -8.19
C ASN A 191 14.31 13.22 -7.71
N LEU A 192 14.36 12.27 -8.65
CA LEU A 192 14.04 10.87 -8.36
C LEU A 192 14.98 10.26 -7.31
N HIS A 193 16.27 10.57 -7.35
CA HIS A 193 17.24 10.03 -6.39
C HIS A 193 16.91 10.42 -4.94
N LYS A 194 16.62 11.71 -4.71
CA LYS A 194 16.24 12.20 -3.38
C LYS A 194 14.94 11.55 -2.88
N GLU A 195 13.96 11.35 -3.76
CA GLU A 195 12.71 10.67 -3.40
C GLU A 195 12.94 9.18 -3.10
N LEU A 196 13.82 8.50 -3.84
CA LEU A 196 14.19 7.12 -3.56
C LEU A 196 14.90 6.99 -2.21
N ASP A 197 15.85 7.88 -1.89
CA ASP A 197 16.53 7.89 -0.59
C ASP A 197 15.53 8.09 0.56
N LYS A 198 14.61 9.04 0.39
CA LYS A 198 13.54 9.28 1.37
C LYS A 198 12.66 8.05 1.52
N LEU A 199 12.22 7.45 0.41
CA LEU A 199 11.38 6.25 0.40
C LEU A 199 12.05 5.08 1.11
N ILE A 200 13.32 4.79 0.82
CA ILE A 200 14.10 3.73 1.47
C ILE A 200 14.22 4.01 2.96
N THR A 201 14.58 5.24 3.33
CA THR A 201 14.73 5.65 4.74
C THR A 201 13.43 5.44 5.51
N THR A 202 12.33 6.04 5.05
CA THR A 202 11.05 5.99 5.77
C THR A 202 10.44 4.60 5.78
N SER A 203 10.59 3.83 4.70
CA SER A 203 10.06 2.46 4.63
C SER A 203 10.84 1.50 5.54
N THR A 204 12.16 1.67 5.65
CA THR A 204 13.00 0.88 6.55
C THR A 204 12.65 1.15 8.01
N GLU A 205 12.51 2.42 8.37
CA GLU A 205 12.11 2.84 9.72
C GLU A 205 10.71 2.34 10.07
N PHE A 206 9.78 2.44 9.12
CA PHE A 206 8.43 1.91 9.29
C PHE A 206 8.46 0.39 9.52
N LEU A 207 9.09 -0.40 8.65
CA LEU A 207 9.18 -1.85 8.81
C LEU A 207 9.80 -2.25 10.16
N ALA A 208 10.88 -1.58 10.57
CA ALA A 208 11.51 -1.83 11.86
C ALA A 208 10.56 -1.55 13.04
N SER A 209 9.71 -0.51 12.92
CA SER A 209 8.71 -0.17 13.93
C SER A 209 7.51 -1.12 13.99
N GLU A 210 7.22 -1.86 12.91
CA GLU A 210 6.12 -2.82 12.87
C GLU A 210 6.47 -4.17 13.52
N ILE A 211 7.72 -4.38 13.95
CA ILE A 211 8.16 -5.64 14.60
C ILE A 211 7.61 -5.72 16.03
N LYS A 212 6.75 -6.71 16.27
CA LYS A 212 6.22 -7.09 17.58
C LYS A 212 7.26 -7.81 18.42
N ASP A 213 7.01 -7.91 19.72
CA ASP A 213 7.94 -8.55 20.67
C ASP A 213 8.26 -10.00 20.34
N ASN A 214 7.30 -10.73 19.77
CA ASN A 214 7.47 -12.11 19.34
C ASN A 214 8.22 -12.28 18.00
N GLY A 215 8.66 -11.18 17.38
CA GLY A 215 9.35 -11.16 16.10
C GLY A 215 8.44 -11.11 14.87
N GLN A 216 7.13 -11.25 15.00
CA GLN A 216 6.22 -11.00 13.89
C GLN A 216 6.11 -9.51 13.58
N PHE A 217 5.90 -9.17 12.32
CA PHE A 217 5.41 -7.84 11.95
C PHE A 217 3.92 -7.67 12.29
N ILE A 218 3.46 -6.44 12.47
CA ILE A 218 2.08 -6.10 12.17
C ILE A 218 1.89 -6.34 10.66
N TYR A 219 0.99 -7.27 10.30
CA TYR A 219 0.92 -7.76 8.92
C TYR A 219 0.44 -6.70 7.92
N GLY A 220 -0.40 -5.79 8.39
CA GLY A 220 -0.92 -4.68 7.61
C GLY A 220 -2.30 -4.27 8.11
N TYR A 221 -2.88 -3.28 7.42
CA TYR A 221 -4.14 -2.66 7.81
C TYR A 221 -5.11 -2.60 6.64
N PHE A 222 -6.39 -2.86 6.92
CA PHE A 222 -7.48 -2.41 6.07
C PHE A 222 -7.70 -0.91 6.30
N SER A 223 -6.98 -0.06 5.58
CA SER A 223 -6.95 1.41 5.75
C SER A 223 -8.36 2.06 5.78
N HIS A 224 -9.29 1.54 4.97
CA HIS A 224 -10.67 1.98 4.99
C HIS A 224 -11.33 1.80 6.38
N PHE A 225 -11.19 0.61 6.94
CA PHE A 225 -11.85 0.22 8.20
C PHE A 225 -11.06 0.58 9.43
N ASP A 226 -9.79 0.98 9.28
CA ASP A 226 -8.88 1.25 10.39
C ASP A 226 -8.73 0.02 11.28
N ARG A 227 -8.44 -1.13 10.65
CA ARG A 227 -8.35 -2.45 11.30
C ARG A 227 -7.12 -3.19 10.83
N GLU A 228 -6.42 -3.84 11.76
CA GLU A 228 -5.37 -4.79 11.42
C GLU A 228 -5.92 -5.95 10.59
N ILE A 229 -5.08 -6.44 9.67
CA ILE A 229 -5.31 -7.68 8.95
C ILE A 229 -5.01 -8.83 9.90
N ASN A 230 -5.97 -9.75 10.06
CA ASN A 230 -5.95 -10.80 11.06
C ASN A 230 -5.34 -12.13 10.60
N PHE A 231 -4.84 -12.20 9.37
CA PHE A 231 -4.12 -13.37 8.84
C PHE A 231 -2.63 -13.03 8.65
N TYR A 232 -1.77 -14.05 8.61
CA TYR A 232 -0.32 -13.84 8.67
C TYR A 232 0.45 -14.75 7.71
N ASN A 233 0.99 -14.17 6.64
CA ASN A 233 1.71 -14.92 5.61
C ASN A 233 3.23 -14.93 5.84
N ASN A 234 3.83 -16.14 5.94
CA ASN A 234 5.27 -16.28 6.23
C ASN A 234 6.18 -15.92 5.05
N LEU A 235 5.70 -16.00 3.80
CA LEU A 235 6.44 -15.47 2.64
C LEU A 235 6.56 -13.95 2.76
N ARG A 236 5.48 -13.25 3.11
CA ARG A 236 5.52 -11.79 3.33
C ARG A 236 6.36 -11.40 4.54
N HIS A 237 6.39 -12.22 5.59
CA HIS A 237 7.32 -12.04 6.70
C HIS A 237 8.78 -12.09 6.22
N ALA A 238 9.16 -13.14 5.49
CA ALA A 238 10.51 -13.32 4.99
C ALA A 238 10.91 -12.18 4.04
N SER A 239 10.04 -11.83 3.08
CA SER A 239 10.32 -10.75 2.12
C SER A 239 10.42 -9.37 2.78
N SER A 240 9.60 -9.09 3.81
CA SER A 240 9.68 -7.82 4.56
C SER A 240 10.94 -7.76 5.40
N THR A 241 11.37 -8.89 5.97
CA THR A 241 12.65 -9.00 6.69
C THR A 241 13.82 -8.72 5.76
N TYR A 242 13.83 -9.35 4.57
CA TYR A 242 14.84 -9.10 3.54
C TYR A 242 14.88 -7.61 3.12
N ALA A 243 13.73 -7.02 2.77
CA ALA A 243 13.66 -5.62 2.36
C ALA A 243 14.12 -4.64 3.46
N MET A 244 13.82 -4.96 4.72
CA MET A 244 14.30 -4.16 5.86
C MET A 244 15.83 -4.26 6.02
N ILE A 245 16.42 -5.44 5.85
CA ILE A 245 17.89 -5.62 5.93
C ILE A 245 18.58 -4.84 4.80
N GLU A 246 18.08 -4.96 3.57
CA GLU A 246 18.58 -4.18 2.40
C GLU A 246 18.54 -2.67 2.69
N GLY A 247 17.42 -2.18 3.25
CA GLY A 247 17.28 -0.79 3.64
C GLY A 247 18.25 -0.37 4.74
N LEU A 248 18.43 -1.19 5.79
CA LEU A 248 19.39 -0.92 6.87
C LEU A 248 20.82 -0.87 6.33
N LYS A 249 21.18 -1.79 5.43
CA LYS A 249 22.48 -1.81 4.75
C LYS A 249 22.69 -0.55 3.92
N TYR A 250 21.71 -0.18 3.10
CA TYR A 250 21.76 1.05 2.30
C TYR A 250 22.01 2.30 3.16
N LEU A 251 21.35 2.35 4.32
CA LEU A 251 21.47 3.46 5.28
C LEU A 251 22.72 3.36 6.18
N ASN A 252 23.57 2.33 6.01
CA ASN A 252 24.71 2.02 6.86
C ASN A 252 24.33 1.93 8.36
N ARG A 253 23.19 1.29 8.66
CA ARG A 253 22.66 1.06 10.01
C ARG A 253 22.84 -0.40 10.43
N SER A 254 22.81 -0.66 11.73
CA SER A 254 22.91 -2.02 12.28
C SER A 254 21.71 -2.87 11.87
N VAL A 255 21.98 -4.12 11.46
CA VAL A 255 20.95 -5.11 11.11
C VAL A 255 20.46 -5.95 12.28
N THR A 256 20.92 -5.69 13.52
CA THR A 256 20.58 -6.51 14.70
C THR A 256 19.07 -6.58 14.98
N VAL A 257 18.31 -5.55 14.60
CA VAL A 257 16.83 -5.55 14.69
C VAL A 257 16.20 -6.70 13.89
N ALA A 258 16.84 -7.17 12.81
CA ALA A 258 16.38 -8.28 12.00
C ALA A 258 16.50 -9.65 12.68
N ARG A 259 17.28 -9.78 13.78
CA ARG A 259 17.41 -11.04 14.52
C ARG A 259 16.06 -11.54 15.04
N LYS A 260 15.19 -10.64 15.51
CA LYS A 260 13.85 -11.01 16.02
C LYS A 260 12.98 -11.68 14.94
N PRO A 261 12.71 -11.04 13.78
CA PRO A 261 11.92 -11.68 12.73
C PRO A 261 12.59 -12.93 12.14
N ILE A 262 13.91 -12.94 11.94
CA ILE A 262 14.63 -14.14 11.50
C ILE A 262 14.38 -15.31 12.48
N ASN A 263 14.57 -15.07 13.78
CA ASN A 263 14.40 -16.11 14.80
C ASN A 263 12.94 -16.57 14.93
N TYR A 264 11.96 -15.69 14.70
CA TYR A 264 10.55 -16.08 14.65
C TYR A 264 10.33 -17.19 13.61
N LEU A 265 10.83 -17.02 12.38
CA LEU A 265 10.71 -18.05 11.35
C LEU A 265 11.46 -19.34 11.73
N ILE A 266 12.69 -19.21 12.25
CA ILE A 266 13.51 -20.37 12.65
C ILE A 266 12.80 -21.21 13.72
N GLN A 267 12.23 -20.55 14.74
CA GLN A 267 11.67 -21.21 15.90
C GLN A 267 10.26 -21.76 15.67
N ASN A 268 9.47 -21.12 14.81
CA ASN A 268 8.03 -21.41 14.71
C ASN A 268 7.61 -21.99 13.36
N LYS A 269 8.34 -21.71 12.27
CA LYS A 269 7.88 -21.96 10.90
C LYS A 269 8.80 -22.85 10.07
N LEU A 270 9.95 -23.25 10.61
CA LEU A 270 10.82 -24.23 9.97
C LEU A 270 10.34 -25.66 10.22
N ILE A 271 10.30 -26.44 9.15
CA ILE A 271 10.10 -27.89 9.18
C ILE A 271 11.38 -28.57 8.73
N LYS A 272 11.73 -29.61 9.47
CA LYS A 272 12.85 -30.49 9.17
C LYS A 272 12.35 -31.71 8.40
N ARG A 273 12.74 -31.87 7.13
CA ARG A 273 12.53 -33.12 6.37
C ARG A 273 13.56 -34.17 6.79
N ASN A 274 14.82 -33.76 6.95
CA ASN A 274 15.95 -34.55 7.45
C ASN A 274 17.01 -33.60 8.05
N ASP A 275 18.20 -34.09 8.42
CA ASP A 275 19.27 -33.27 9.03
C ASP A 275 19.82 -32.14 8.15
N GLU A 276 19.62 -32.25 6.83
CA GLU A 276 20.21 -31.37 5.81
C GLU A 276 19.18 -30.58 5.00
N THR A 277 17.90 -30.93 5.04
CA THR A 277 16.84 -30.30 4.23
C THR A 277 15.73 -29.75 5.11
N TYR A 278 15.57 -28.43 5.08
CA TYR A 278 14.52 -27.68 5.77
C TYR A 278 13.57 -27.01 4.78
N PHE A 279 12.36 -26.71 5.25
CA PHE A 279 11.38 -25.89 4.56
C PHE A 279 10.77 -24.87 5.49
N VAL A 280 10.33 -23.74 4.96
CA VAL A 280 9.43 -22.81 5.66
C VAL A 280 8.00 -23.20 5.31
N TYR A 281 7.14 -23.33 6.32
CA TYR A 281 5.72 -23.62 6.16
C TYR A 281 4.81 -22.44 6.45
N ASP A 282 3.66 -22.43 5.77
CA ASP A 282 2.63 -21.42 5.87
C ASP A 282 1.28 -22.05 6.25
N ASP A 283 0.81 -21.70 7.46
CA ASP A 283 -0.48 -22.06 8.05
C ASP A 283 -1.55 -20.98 7.88
N THR A 284 -1.29 -19.95 7.06
CA THR A 284 -2.30 -18.90 6.81
C THR A 284 -3.62 -19.53 6.39
N ASN A 285 -4.69 -19.26 7.14
CA ASN A 285 -6.06 -19.73 6.86
C ASN A 285 -6.12 -21.25 6.56
N ASP A 286 -5.40 -22.05 7.34
CA ASP A 286 -5.37 -23.52 7.24
C ASP A 286 -4.90 -24.07 5.88
N MET A 287 -4.22 -23.24 5.06
CA MET A 287 -3.77 -23.67 3.72
C MET A 287 -2.72 -24.79 3.77
N ASN A 288 -1.89 -24.78 4.81
CA ASN A 288 -0.84 -25.74 5.11
C ASN A 288 0.07 -26.05 3.92
N GLU A 289 0.80 -25.02 3.47
CA GLU A 289 1.62 -25.08 2.25
C GLU A 289 3.09 -24.78 2.51
N ILE A 290 3.94 -25.41 1.72
CA ILE A 290 5.32 -24.99 1.50
C ILE A 290 5.38 -24.39 0.10
N LYS A 291 5.84 -23.14 -0.01
CA LYS A 291 5.92 -22.41 -1.28
C LYS A 291 7.40 -22.20 -1.64
N LEU A 292 7.75 -22.41 -2.91
CA LEU A 292 9.11 -22.20 -3.41
C LEU A 292 9.64 -20.80 -3.04
N GLY A 293 8.87 -19.76 -3.39
CA GLY A 293 9.22 -18.36 -3.08
C GLY A 293 9.34 -18.06 -1.59
N GLN A 294 8.69 -18.83 -0.71
CA GLN A 294 8.82 -18.63 0.74
C GLN A 294 10.19 -19.10 1.26
N ASN A 295 10.67 -20.25 0.78
CA ASN A 295 12.02 -20.72 1.08
C ASN A 295 13.06 -19.75 0.51
N ALA A 296 12.85 -19.32 -0.74
CA ALA A 296 13.74 -18.38 -1.41
C ALA A 296 13.83 -17.03 -0.69
N ALA A 297 12.68 -16.41 -0.37
CA ALA A 297 12.64 -15.15 0.36
C ALA A 297 13.34 -15.24 1.72
N PHE A 298 13.25 -16.38 2.41
CA PHE A 298 13.92 -16.52 3.70
C PHE A 298 15.43 -16.72 3.57
N ILE A 299 15.88 -17.47 2.55
CA ILE A 299 17.31 -17.54 2.22
C ILE A 299 17.84 -16.15 1.88
N LEU A 300 17.13 -15.33 1.09
CA LEU A 300 17.53 -13.96 0.78
C LEU A 300 17.67 -13.09 2.04
N ALA A 301 16.74 -13.18 2.98
CA ALA A 301 16.86 -12.47 4.25
C ALA A 301 18.10 -12.92 5.05
N LEU A 302 18.38 -14.22 5.10
CA LEU A 302 19.53 -14.78 5.81
C LEU A 302 20.85 -14.38 5.14
N THR A 303 20.95 -14.50 3.82
CA THR A 303 22.18 -14.19 3.08
C THR A 303 22.49 -12.70 3.13
N GLU A 304 21.47 -11.83 3.03
CA GLU A 304 21.68 -10.39 3.16
C GLU A 304 22.19 -10.02 4.56
N TYR A 305 21.61 -10.62 5.62
CA TYR A 305 22.11 -10.47 6.99
C TYR A 305 23.58 -10.91 7.13
N LEU A 306 23.93 -12.04 6.51
CA LEU A 306 25.28 -12.59 6.53
C LEU A 306 26.32 -11.73 5.79
N THR A 307 25.90 -10.80 4.91
CA THR A 307 26.84 -9.83 4.32
C THR A 307 27.36 -8.80 5.32
N MET A 308 26.68 -8.63 6.46
CA MET A 308 27.01 -7.63 7.48
C MET A 308 27.43 -8.23 8.82
N GLU A 309 27.06 -9.48 9.09
CA GLU A 309 27.23 -10.12 10.39
C GLU A 309 27.72 -11.56 10.25
N ASP A 310 28.73 -11.95 11.02
CA ASP A 310 29.14 -13.35 11.12
C ASP A 310 28.15 -14.14 11.99
N ALA A 311 27.31 -14.96 11.35
CA ALA A 311 26.26 -15.74 12.00
C ALA A 311 26.23 -17.18 11.47
N PRO A 312 27.15 -18.06 11.89
CA PRO A 312 27.29 -19.41 11.33
C PRO A 312 26.04 -20.28 11.52
N THR A 313 25.22 -20.00 12.53
CA THR A 313 23.92 -20.67 12.70
C THR A 313 22.93 -20.30 11.60
N TYR A 314 22.89 -19.03 11.17
CA TYR A 314 22.02 -18.57 10.10
C TYR A 314 22.48 -19.09 8.75
N LEU A 315 23.79 -19.17 8.52
CA LEU A 315 24.36 -19.80 7.33
C LEU A 315 23.90 -21.26 7.20
N ARG A 316 24.00 -22.05 8.28
CA ARG A 316 23.51 -23.45 8.27
C ARG A 316 22.02 -23.56 7.97
N VAL A 317 21.21 -22.62 8.45
CA VAL A 317 19.77 -22.60 8.14
C VAL A 317 19.56 -22.29 6.64
N ALA A 318 20.27 -21.30 6.09
CA ALA A 318 20.18 -20.96 4.68
C ALA A 318 20.57 -22.14 3.77
N GLN A 319 21.66 -22.84 4.09
CA GLN A 319 22.10 -24.04 3.37
C GLN A 319 21.03 -25.16 3.40
N ARG A 320 20.40 -25.39 4.55
CA ARG A 320 19.36 -26.41 4.68
C ARG A 320 18.07 -26.06 3.95
N LEU A 321 17.72 -24.77 3.91
CA LEU A 321 16.61 -24.28 3.10
C LEU A 321 16.92 -24.36 1.59
N ALA A 322 18.17 -24.09 1.20
CA ALA A 322 18.61 -24.20 -0.18
C ALA A 322 18.53 -25.64 -0.67
N ASN A 323 18.90 -26.63 0.15
CA ASN A 323 18.63 -28.05 -0.13
C ASN A 323 17.13 -28.32 -0.31
N GLY A 324 16.26 -27.66 0.47
CA GLY A 324 14.81 -27.70 0.27
C GLY A 324 14.37 -27.14 -1.09
N ILE A 325 15.00 -26.06 -1.56
CA ILE A 325 14.76 -25.57 -2.93
C ILE A 325 15.20 -26.60 -3.97
N LEU A 326 16.36 -27.24 -3.81
CA LEU A 326 16.83 -28.27 -4.75
C LEU A 326 15.87 -29.47 -4.83
N ASP A 327 15.27 -29.87 -3.70
CA ASP A 327 14.23 -30.91 -3.64
C ASP A 327 12.96 -30.54 -4.42
N MET A 328 12.77 -29.26 -4.74
CA MET A 328 11.63 -28.72 -5.48
C MET A 328 11.97 -28.50 -6.97
N ILE A 329 13.15 -28.91 -7.45
CA ILE A 329 13.57 -28.81 -8.86
C ILE A 329 13.55 -30.20 -9.51
N ASP A 330 12.87 -30.31 -10.65
CA ASP A 330 12.97 -31.44 -11.56
C ASP A 330 14.16 -31.19 -12.51
N PHE A 331 15.35 -31.66 -12.12
CA PHE A 331 16.59 -31.41 -12.87
C PHE A 331 16.64 -32.07 -14.26
N ASP A 332 15.79 -33.06 -14.53
CA ASP A 332 15.70 -33.66 -15.86
C ASP A 332 14.98 -32.73 -16.84
N LYS A 333 14.05 -31.89 -16.34
CA LYS A 333 13.25 -30.97 -17.14
C LYS A 333 13.63 -29.50 -16.99
N GLY A 334 14.40 -29.14 -15.96
CA GLY A 334 14.66 -27.74 -15.60
C GLY A 334 13.41 -27.02 -15.08
N GLU A 335 12.44 -27.76 -14.53
CA GLU A 335 11.17 -27.21 -14.04
C GLU A 335 11.15 -27.19 -12.51
N THR A 336 10.61 -26.12 -11.91
CA THR A 336 10.39 -26.08 -10.47
C THR A 336 8.97 -26.52 -10.08
N THR A 337 8.82 -27.00 -8.86
CA THR A 337 7.53 -27.19 -8.20
C THR A 337 7.28 -26.02 -7.26
N HIS A 338 6.21 -25.26 -7.48
CA HIS A 338 5.96 -24.03 -6.73
C HIS A 338 5.36 -24.30 -5.35
N VAL A 339 4.59 -25.38 -5.17
CA VAL A 339 3.84 -25.61 -3.93
C VAL A 339 3.76 -27.09 -3.57
N LEU A 340 4.11 -27.40 -2.33
CA LEU A 340 3.92 -28.71 -1.70
C LEU A 340 2.85 -28.64 -0.60
N HIS A 341 2.16 -29.76 -0.39
CA HIS A 341 1.34 -29.96 0.80
C HIS A 341 2.22 -30.15 2.04
N TYR A 342 1.79 -29.62 3.18
CA TYR A 342 2.30 -30.02 4.49
C TYR A 342 1.21 -30.80 5.24
N PRO A 343 1.52 -31.94 5.92
CA PRO A 343 2.84 -32.52 6.18
C PRO A 343 3.36 -33.52 5.14
N SER A 344 2.57 -33.89 4.12
CA SER A 344 2.93 -34.99 3.21
C SER A 344 4.10 -34.69 2.28
N LEU A 345 4.42 -33.42 2.03
CA LEU A 345 5.41 -32.95 1.05
C LEU A 345 5.10 -33.36 -0.39
N ASN A 346 3.89 -33.85 -0.67
CA ASN A 346 3.44 -34.16 -2.02
C ASN A 346 3.20 -32.87 -2.81
N VAL A 347 3.42 -32.92 -4.12
CA VAL A 347 3.15 -31.81 -5.04
C VAL A 347 1.69 -31.39 -4.95
N LYS A 348 1.44 -30.15 -4.52
CA LYS A 348 0.12 -29.52 -4.51
C LYS A 348 -0.14 -28.80 -5.83
N GLN A 349 0.85 -28.02 -6.29
CA GLN A 349 0.74 -27.22 -7.49
C GLN A 349 2.12 -27.03 -8.10
N ARG A 350 2.29 -27.48 -9.35
CA ARG A 350 3.56 -27.35 -10.09
C ARG A 350 3.88 -25.90 -10.37
N TYR A 351 2.93 -25.13 -10.91
CA TYR A 351 3.13 -23.72 -11.24
C TYR A 351 2.07 -22.85 -10.59
N ARG A 352 2.49 -21.81 -9.85
CA ARG A 352 1.59 -20.82 -9.23
C ARG A 352 1.82 -19.41 -9.74
N ILE A 353 3.08 -18.97 -9.80
CA ILE A 353 3.43 -17.62 -10.24
C ILE A 353 4.91 -17.58 -10.63
N ILE A 354 5.22 -16.95 -11.77
CA ILE A 354 6.57 -16.91 -12.38
C ILE A 354 7.66 -16.34 -11.46
N TYR A 355 7.29 -15.48 -10.50
CA TYR A 355 8.27 -14.85 -9.62
C TYR A 355 9.01 -15.84 -8.72
N TYR A 356 8.43 -17.01 -8.42
CA TYR A 356 9.06 -17.99 -7.54
C TYR A 356 10.32 -18.60 -8.15
N ASP A 357 10.35 -18.81 -9.47
CA ASP A 357 11.52 -19.33 -10.16
C ASP A 357 12.69 -18.34 -10.05
N GLY A 358 12.41 -17.06 -10.34
CA GLY A 358 13.40 -15.99 -10.24
C GLY A 358 13.89 -15.76 -8.80
N GLU A 359 12.99 -15.79 -7.81
CA GLU A 359 13.35 -15.69 -6.40
C GLU A 359 14.24 -16.86 -5.96
N ALA A 360 13.93 -18.10 -6.37
CA ALA A 360 14.72 -19.28 -6.03
C ALA A 360 16.12 -19.24 -6.64
N ALA A 361 16.22 -18.88 -7.93
CA ALA A 361 17.50 -18.70 -8.60
C ALA A 361 18.35 -17.62 -7.92
N LEU A 362 17.75 -16.45 -7.61
CA LEU A 362 18.44 -15.37 -6.91
C LEU A 362 18.92 -15.82 -5.52
N ALA A 363 18.08 -16.54 -4.76
CA ALA A 363 18.41 -17.04 -3.44
C ALA A 363 19.63 -17.97 -3.44
N LEU A 364 19.67 -18.93 -4.38
CA LEU A 364 20.80 -19.85 -4.55
C LEU A 364 22.08 -19.10 -4.94
N LEU A 365 22.01 -18.15 -5.87
CA LEU A 365 23.15 -17.32 -6.26
C LEU A 365 23.67 -16.45 -5.11
N ARG A 366 22.77 -15.87 -4.30
CA ARG A 366 23.16 -15.09 -3.11
C ARG A 366 23.81 -15.97 -2.05
N LEU A 367 23.35 -17.20 -1.87
CA LEU A 367 23.99 -18.14 -0.94
C LEU A 367 25.38 -18.55 -1.44
N TYR A 368 25.53 -18.84 -2.73
CA TYR A 368 26.83 -19.11 -3.36
C TYR A 368 27.84 -17.98 -3.14
N GLN A 369 27.40 -16.72 -3.22
CA GLN A 369 28.27 -15.57 -2.92
C GLN A 369 28.80 -15.56 -1.47
N ILE A 370 28.10 -16.22 -0.54
CA ILE A 370 28.48 -16.29 0.87
C ILE A 370 29.37 -17.50 1.18
N ASP A 371 29.02 -18.69 0.68
CA ASP A 371 29.69 -19.95 1.05
C ASP A 371 30.58 -20.58 -0.04
N GLY A 372 30.46 -20.14 -1.29
CA GLY A 372 31.23 -20.63 -2.42
C GLY A 372 30.90 -22.08 -2.84
N ASP A 373 29.79 -22.67 -2.36
CA ASP A 373 29.43 -24.04 -2.71
C ASP A 373 28.84 -24.11 -4.13
N GLU A 374 29.62 -24.65 -5.07
CA GLU A 374 29.30 -24.73 -6.50
C GLU A 374 27.96 -25.43 -6.80
N LYS A 375 27.46 -26.29 -5.90
CA LYS A 375 26.18 -26.98 -6.13
C LYS A 375 25.01 -26.00 -6.30
N TRP A 376 25.05 -24.84 -5.64
CA TRP A 376 24.02 -23.82 -5.76
C TRP A 376 24.06 -23.16 -7.14
N LEU A 377 25.27 -22.84 -7.61
CA LEU A 377 25.47 -22.25 -8.92
C LEU A 377 25.11 -23.23 -10.04
N ASP A 378 25.50 -24.49 -9.90
CA ASP A 378 25.19 -25.53 -10.89
C ASP A 378 23.70 -25.86 -10.97
N ALA A 379 22.97 -25.74 -9.87
CA ALA A 379 21.51 -25.87 -9.88
C ALA A 379 20.82 -24.76 -10.69
N VAL A 380 21.37 -23.53 -10.67
CA VAL A 380 20.80 -22.37 -11.39
C VAL A 380 21.15 -22.36 -12.89
N LYS A 381 22.26 -22.99 -13.29
CA LYS A 381 22.67 -23.10 -14.70
C LYS A 381 21.79 -24.07 -15.52
N LYS A 382 21.14 -25.01 -14.85
CA LYS A 382 20.22 -26.00 -15.44
C LYS A 382 18.82 -25.41 -15.52
#